data_AF-A0A1B2DMV2-F1
#
_entry.id   AF-A0A1B2DMV2-F1
#
_cell.length_a   1.000
_cell.length_b   1.000
_cell.length_c   1.000
_cell.angle_alpha   90.00
_cell.angle_beta   90.00
_cell.angle_gamma   90.00
#
_symmetry.space_group_name_H-M   'P 1'
#
loop_
_entity.id
_entity.type
_entity.pdbx_description
1 polymer ?
#
loop_
_entity_poly.entity_id
_entity_poly.type
_entity_poly.pdbx_seq_one_letter_code
_entity_poly.pdbx_strand_id
1 'polypeptide(L)'
;MADVIEYQVIVSKARTSDNKLLVITAAESGEGITILPQVYGNEHQLWEKRKVRAGDDNAYALVNKATGKCIGRKDTTQGSKIYQAPVTEADVNGLMVWRDDNVAGTHNAINSYVDWEQKLNIPGNGPFKSGDSLVTWEWCHGQINELWVFVPDRKKITIKKMEFQMDSKIVINSVPIVAAKQLVTNHSNIQQTQQVTLKFSKSQTYNFKWERGLKVSETLEFKAGLPLVGDTGVKISVEGSRSYSETKTQDESQEVSLQVPVVMPAGATIEVSAILLQGVIDVPYTVTFEVEYPNGKTTETASGKYTGVNTFTVNTEYKTIV
;
A
#
# COMPACT_ATOMS: atom_id res chain seq x y z
N MET A 1 -30.99 -9.35 -26.43
CA MET A 1 -29.70 -8.77 -26.02
C MET A 1 -29.00 -9.85 -25.21
N ALA A 2 -27.76 -10.19 -25.53
CA ALA A 2 -27.00 -11.09 -24.65
C ALA A 2 -26.79 -10.36 -23.31
N ASP A 3 -27.03 -11.05 -22.19
CA ASP A 3 -26.75 -10.48 -20.88
C ASP A 3 -25.26 -10.13 -20.80
N VAL A 4 -24.97 -8.87 -20.45
CA VAL A 4 -23.60 -8.41 -20.25
C VAL A 4 -23.09 -9.05 -18.97
N ILE A 5 -22.08 -9.92 -19.10
CA ILE A 5 -21.46 -10.56 -17.95
C ILE A 5 -20.71 -9.49 -17.14
N GLU A 6 -21.10 -9.33 -15.87
CA GLU A 6 -20.41 -8.46 -14.92
C GLU A 6 -19.33 -9.25 -14.18
N TYR A 7 -18.08 -8.80 -14.33
CA TYR A 7 -16.94 -9.34 -13.58
C TYR A 7 -16.58 -8.42 -12.42
N GLN A 8 -16.26 -9.02 -11.29
CA GLN A 8 -15.94 -8.34 -10.05
C GLN A 8 -14.69 -8.96 -9.41
N VAL A 9 -13.97 -8.17 -8.63
CA VAL A 9 -12.87 -8.66 -7.78
C VAL A 9 -13.46 -8.99 -6.41
N ILE A 10 -13.14 -10.18 -5.88
CA ILE A 10 -13.58 -10.61 -4.55
C ILE A 10 -12.48 -10.27 -3.56
N VAL A 11 -12.69 -9.19 -2.81
CA VAL A 11 -11.70 -8.58 -1.91
C VAL A 11 -11.97 -9.03 -0.48
N SER A 12 -10.94 -9.54 0.20
CA SER A 12 -11.04 -9.90 1.61
C SER A 12 -11.04 -8.67 2.51
N LYS A 13 -11.76 -8.76 3.64
CA LYS A 13 -11.61 -7.82 4.75
C LYS A 13 -10.24 -7.97 5.43
N ALA A 14 -9.69 -9.18 5.44
CA ALA A 14 -8.33 -9.46 5.87
C ALA A 14 -7.30 -8.84 4.92
N ARG A 15 -6.15 -8.47 5.50
CA ARG A 15 -5.06 -7.79 4.81
C ARG A 15 -3.74 -8.39 5.22
N THR A 16 -2.72 -8.16 4.39
CA THR A 16 -1.35 -8.44 4.79
C THR A 16 -0.91 -7.52 5.93
N SER A 17 0.20 -7.85 6.60
CA SER A 17 0.80 -7.00 7.64
C SER A 17 1.18 -5.61 7.12
N ASP A 18 1.55 -5.49 5.84
CA ASP A 18 1.75 -4.22 5.12
C ASP A 18 0.44 -3.67 4.51
N ASN A 19 -0.73 -4.05 5.05
CA ASN A 19 -2.05 -3.49 4.76
C ASN A 19 -2.53 -3.61 3.29
N LYS A 20 -1.90 -4.46 2.47
CA LYS A 20 -2.34 -4.73 1.09
C LYS A 20 -3.67 -5.48 1.08
N LEU A 21 -4.49 -5.14 0.08
CA LEU A 21 -5.74 -5.84 -0.23
C LEU A 21 -5.43 -7.25 -0.73
N LEU A 22 -6.03 -8.26 -0.10
CA LEU A 22 -5.97 -9.65 -0.57
C LEU A 22 -7.23 -9.98 -1.36
N VAL A 23 -7.08 -10.63 -2.51
CA VAL A 23 -8.17 -10.98 -3.40
C VAL A 23 -8.10 -12.43 -3.83
N ILE A 24 -9.26 -13.03 -4.08
CA ILE A 24 -9.34 -14.41 -4.57
C ILE A 24 -8.78 -14.46 -5.99
N THR A 25 -7.77 -15.31 -6.18
CA THR A 25 -7.06 -15.47 -7.45
C THR A 25 -7.09 -16.92 -7.91
N ALA A 26 -7.50 -17.14 -9.15
CA ALA A 26 -7.38 -18.44 -9.80
C ALA A 26 -5.93 -18.70 -10.19
N ALA A 27 -5.39 -19.87 -9.85
CA ALA A 27 -4.07 -20.26 -10.31
C ALA A 27 -4.02 -20.36 -11.85
N GLU A 28 -2.91 -19.95 -12.45
CA GLU A 28 -2.65 -20.08 -13.89
C GLU A 28 -2.69 -21.53 -14.36
N SER A 29 -2.31 -22.47 -13.50
CA SER A 29 -2.42 -23.92 -13.77
C SER A 29 -3.87 -24.40 -13.90
N GLY A 30 -4.86 -23.61 -13.45
CA GLY A 30 -6.27 -23.92 -13.56
C GLY A 30 -6.80 -24.94 -12.55
N GLU A 31 -6.07 -25.25 -11.47
CA GLU A 31 -6.48 -26.21 -10.44
C GLU A 31 -6.68 -25.58 -9.05
N GLY A 32 -5.80 -24.67 -8.64
CA GLY A 32 -5.81 -24.06 -7.30
C GLY A 32 -6.50 -22.69 -7.24
N ILE A 33 -6.90 -22.29 -6.03
CA ILE A 33 -7.35 -20.94 -5.69
C ILE A 33 -6.51 -20.43 -4.52
N THR A 34 -5.92 -19.25 -4.68
CA THR A 34 -5.09 -18.60 -3.66
C THR A 34 -5.53 -17.17 -3.41
N ILE A 35 -5.04 -16.58 -2.32
CA ILE A 35 -5.14 -15.15 -2.07
C ILE A 35 -3.86 -14.42 -2.47
N LEU A 36 -3.97 -13.41 -3.34
CA LEU A 36 -2.84 -12.57 -3.75
C LEU A 36 -3.20 -11.09 -3.56
N PRO A 37 -2.20 -10.18 -3.53
CA PRO A 37 -2.45 -8.76 -3.66
C PRO A 37 -3.27 -8.44 -4.91
N GLN A 38 -4.22 -7.50 -4.80
CA GLN A 38 -4.98 -7.03 -5.95
C GLN A 38 -4.03 -6.46 -7.02
N VAL A 39 -4.27 -6.87 -8.27
CA VAL A 39 -3.64 -6.36 -9.48
C VAL A 39 -4.74 -5.95 -10.47
N TYR A 40 -4.82 -4.66 -10.80
CA TYR A 40 -5.85 -4.16 -11.72
C TYR A 40 -5.72 -4.78 -13.12
N GLY A 41 -6.87 -5.10 -13.72
CA GLY A 41 -6.94 -5.76 -15.03
C GLY A 41 -6.54 -7.23 -15.06
N ASN A 42 -6.10 -7.84 -13.95
CA ASN A 42 -5.75 -9.26 -13.91
C ASN A 42 -6.99 -10.15 -13.99
N GLU A 43 -7.17 -10.85 -15.12
CA GLU A 43 -8.34 -11.69 -15.36
C GLU A 43 -8.43 -12.92 -14.44
N HIS A 44 -7.32 -13.36 -13.85
CA HIS A 44 -7.33 -14.42 -12.82
C HIS A 44 -7.94 -13.94 -11.49
N GLN A 45 -8.10 -12.64 -11.29
CA GLN A 45 -8.72 -12.03 -10.11
C GLN A 45 -10.17 -11.57 -10.35
N LEU A 46 -10.70 -11.81 -11.55
CA LEU A 46 -12.04 -11.42 -11.97
C LEU A 46 -12.99 -12.61 -11.93
N TRP A 47 -14.12 -12.39 -11.27
CA TRP A 47 -15.12 -13.42 -10.97
C TRP A 47 -16.51 -12.94 -11.37
N GLU A 48 -17.26 -13.81 -12.02
CA GLU A 48 -18.67 -13.66 -12.30
C GLU A 48 -19.48 -14.43 -11.25
N LYS A 49 -20.54 -13.82 -10.72
CA LYS A 49 -21.61 -14.55 -10.03
C LYS A 49 -22.58 -15.10 -11.07
N ARG A 50 -22.34 -16.33 -11.52
CA ARG A 50 -23.24 -16.99 -12.47
C ARG A 50 -24.38 -17.64 -11.72
N LYS A 51 -25.61 -17.23 -12.00
CA LYS A 51 -26.80 -17.88 -11.44
C LYS A 51 -26.82 -19.35 -11.82
N VAL A 52 -27.03 -20.21 -10.83
CA VAL A 52 -27.18 -21.67 -11.00
C VAL A 52 -28.37 -22.13 -10.16
N ARG A 53 -28.83 -23.37 -10.38
CA ARG A 53 -30.02 -23.95 -9.72
C ARG A 53 -31.32 -23.22 -10.09
N ALA A 54 -32.05 -23.81 -11.02
CA ALA A 54 -33.38 -23.32 -11.38
C ALA A 54 -34.28 -23.24 -10.14
N GLY A 55 -34.85 -22.06 -9.87
CA GLY A 55 -35.76 -21.81 -8.74
C GLY A 55 -35.10 -21.27 -7.46
N ASP A 56 -33.78 -21.14 -7.40
CA ASP A 56 -33.09 -20.46 -6.30
C ASP A 56 -32.34 -19.21 -6.82
N ASP A 57 -32.91 -18.04 -6.54
CA ASP A 57 -32.35 -16.76 -6.99
C ASP A 57 -31.07 -16.36 -6.24
N ASN A 58 -30.78 -17.00 -5.10
CA ASN A 58 -29.62 -16.70 -4.27
C ASN A 58 -28.43 -17.63 -4.56
N ALA A 59 -28.62 -18.69 -5.34
CA ALA A 59 -27.60 -19.66 -5.67
C ALA A 59 -26.76 -19.23 -6.89
N TYR A 60 -25.45 -19.17 -6.70
CA TYR A 60 -24.51 -18.84 -7.77
C TYR A 60 -23.26 -19.71 -7.75
N ALA A 61 -22.67 -19.88 -8.93
CA ALA A 61 -21.30 -20.33 -9.11
C ALA A 61 -20.38 -19.10 -9.24
N LEU A 62 -19.21 -19.15 -8.62
CA LEU A 62 -18.17 -18.12 -8.80
C LEU A 62 -17.26 -18.53 -9.94
N VAL A 63 -17.46 -17.96 -11.13
CA VAL A 63 -16.77 -18.34 -12.36
C VAL A 63 -15.61 -17.38 -12.64
N ASN A 64 -14.40 -17.90 -12.81
CA ASN A 64 -13.24 -17.08 -13.12
C ASN A 64 -13.24 -16.64 -14.59
N LYS A 65 -12.86 -15.38 -14.85
CA LYS A 65 -12.78 -14.85 -16.22
C LYS A 65 -11.69 -15.54 -17.06
N ALA A 66 -10.48 -15.68 -16.52
CA ALA A 66 -9.36 -16.23 -17.27
C ALA A 66 -9.49 -17.73 -17.56
N THR A 67 -9.93 -18.51 -16.57
CA THR A 67 -9.96 -19.99 -16.69
C THR A 67 -11.30 -20.54 -17.17
N GLY A 68 -12.39 -19.76 -17.06
CA GLY A 68 -13.76 -20.22 -17.33
C GLY A 68 -14.27 -21.28 -16.35
N LYS A 69 -13.50 -21.59 -15.29
CA LYS A 69 -13.83 -22.59 -14.26
C LYS A 69 -14.45 -21.92 -13.04
N CYS A 70 -15.25 -22.66 -12.28
CA CYS A 70 -15.86 -22.17 -11.04
C CYS A 70 -15.14 -22.67 -9.78
N ILE A 71 -15.32 -21.93 -8.70
CA ILE A 71 -14.85 -22.28 -7.35
C ILE A 71 -15.72 -23.40 -6.78
N GLY A 72 -15.10 -24.46 -6.26
CA GLY A 72 -15.75 -25.48 -5.47
C GLY A 72 -14.93 -25.91 -4.26
N ARG A 73 -15.58 -26.57 -3.30
CA ARG A 73 -14.93 -27.26 -2.18
C ARG A 73 -14.79 -28.75 -2.48
N LYS A 74 -13.68 -29.37 -2.07
CA LYS A 74 -13.36 -30.77 -2.41
C LYS A 74 -14.31 -31.81 -1.82
N ASP A 75 -14.83 -31.54 -0.63
CA ASP A 75 -15.68 -32.44 0.15
C ASP A 75 -16.50 -31.65 1.18
N THR A 76 -17.34 -32.34 1.95
CA THR A 76 -18.19 -31.73 3.00
C THR A 76 -17.48 -31.55 4.34
N THR A 77 -16.17 -31.84 4.43
CA THR A 77 -15.46 -31.75 5.71
C THR A 77 -15.11 -30.30 6.09
N GLN A 78 -14.93 -30.09 7.38
CA GLN A 78 -14.38 -28.86 7.93
C GLN A 78 -12.97 -28.61 7.37
N GLY A 79 -12.66 -27.39 6.93
CA GLY A 79 -11.35 -27.09 6.34
C GLY A 79 -11.16 -27.62 4.93
N SER A 80 -12.24 -27.95 4.22
CA SER A 80 -12.18 -28.50 2.86
C SER A 80 -11.40 -27.56 1.94
N LYS A 81 -10.48 -28.12 1.14
CA LYS A 81 -9.70 -27.35 0.18
C LYS A 81 -10.60 -26.77 -0.92
N ILE A 82 -10.30 -25.55 -1.31
CA ILE A 82 -10.94 -24.90 -2.46
C ILE A 82 -10.18 -25.21 -3.73
N TYR A 83 -10.90 -25.45 -4.82
CA TYR A 83 -10.34 -25.78 -6.13
C TYR A 83 -11.19 -25.24 -7.28
N GLN A 84 -10.66 -25.40 -8.50
CA GLN A 84 -11.36 -25.05 -9.74
C GLN A 84 -11.97 -26.27 -10.43
N ALA A 85 -13.20 -26.14 -10.92
CA ALA A 85 -13.89 -27.17 -11.70
C ALA A 85 -14.64 -26.57 -12.90
N PRO A 86 -14.99 -27.35 -13.93
CA PRO A 86 -15.86 -26.88 -15.01
C PRO A 86 -17.18 -26.34 -14.45
N VAL A 87 -17.67 -25.22 -14.98
CA VAL A 87 -18.91 -24.59 -14.49
C VAL A 87 -20.14 -25.49 -14.57
N THR A 88 -20.16 -26.44 -15.50
CA THR A 88 -21.22 -27.46 -15.63
C THR A 88 -21.37 -28.33 -14.39
N GLU A 89 -20.33 -28.46 -13.56
CA GLU A 89 -20.43 -29.15 -12.27
C GLU A 89 -21.38 -28.41 -11.32
N ALA A 90 -21.51 -27.09 -11.40
CA ALA A 90 -22.41 -26.34 -10.54
C ALA A 90 -23.89 -26.62 -10.78
N ASP A 91 -24.24 -27.19 -11.95
CA ASP A 91 -25.60 -27.62 -12.27
C ASP A 91 -26.00 -28.92 -11.59
N VAL A 92 -25.03 -29.75 -11.15
CA VAL A 92 -25.29 -31.10 -10.62
C VAL A 92 -24.67 -31.34 -9.24
N ASN A 93 -23.64 -30.58 -8.87
CA ASN A 93 -22.90 -30.71 -7.62
C ASN A 93 -23.05 -29.47 -6.73
N GLY A 94 -23.69 -29.63 -5.56
CA GLY A 94 -23.90 -28.54 -4.61
C GLY A 94 -22.60 -28.00 -3.98
N LEU A 95 -21.49 -28.74 -4.02
CA LEU A 95 -20.17 -28.30 -3.51
C LEU A 95 -19.55 -27.16 -4.34
N MET A 96 -20.11 -26.89 -5.52
CA MET A 96 -19.70 -25.80 -6.42
C MET A 96 -20.54 -24.54 -6.28
N VAL A 97 -21.60 -24.62 -5.47
CA VAL A 97 -22.63 -23.60 -5.39
C VAL A 97 -22.46 -22.83 -4.08
N TRP A 98 -22.59 -21.52 -4.19
CA TRP A 98 -22.42 -20.57 -3.11
C TRP A 98 -23.67 -19.70 -2.98
N ARG A 99 -23.85 -19.12 -1.80
CA ARG A 99 -24.84 -18.08 -1.54
C ARG A 99 -24.18 -16.95 -0.76
N ASP A 100 -24.75 -15.75 -0.90
CA ASP A 100 -24.43 -14.63 -0.02
C ASP A 100 -25.14 -14.84 1.33
N ASP A 101 -24.46 -14.50 2.42
CA ASP A 101 -25.08 -14.44 3.74
C ASP A 101 -25.72 -13.05 3.98
N ASN A 102 -26.06 -12.70 5.22
CA ASN A 102 -26.59 -11.38 5.60
C ASN A 102 -25.78 -10.75 6.74
N VAL A 103 -24.45 -10.73 6.60
CA VAL A 103 -23.57 -10.14 7.62
C VAL A 103 -23.65 -8.61 7.57
N ALA A 104 -23.86 -7.98 8.72
CA ALA A 104 -23.92 -6.53 8.81
C ALA A 104 -22.57 -5.86 8.50
N GLY A 105 -22.61 -4.76 7.74
CA GLY A 105 -21.44 -3.95 7.41
C GLY A 105 -21.17 -3.89 5.90
N THR A 106 -19.92 -3.65 5.52
CA THR A 106 -19.51 -3.48 4.12
C THR A 106 -18.97 -4.75 3.47
N HIS A 107 -18.81 -5.82 4.24
CA HIS A 107 -18.34 -7.12 3.79
C HIS A 107 -19.31 -8.18 4.26
N ASN A 108 -19.45 -9.23 3.46
CA ASN A 108 -20.37 -10.33 3.70
C ASN A 108 -19.63 -11.68 3.74
N ALA A 109 -20.27 -12.71 4.26
CA ALA A 109 -19.78 -14.08 4.14
C ALA A 109 -20.31 -14.71 2.84
N ILE A 110 -19.53 -15.63 2.27
CA ILE A 110 -19.91 -16.45 1.13
C ILE A 110 -20.04 -17.89 1.65
N ASN A 111 -21.26 -18.40 1.77
CA ASN A 111 -21.50 -19.74 2.34
C ASN A 111 -21.67 -20.80 1.26
N SER A 112 -21.25 -22.02 1.59
CA SER A 112 -21.50 -23.19 0.76
C SER A 112 -23.00 -23.48 0.70
N TYR A 113 -23.47 -23.92 -0.47
CA TYR A 113 -24.88 -24.25 -0.68
C TYR A 113 -25.31 -25.50 0.10
N VAL A 114 -24.45 -26.51 0.16
CA VAL A 114 -24.76 -27.79 0.84
C VAL A 114 -24.66 -27.72 2.35
N ASP A 115 -23.95 -26.71 2.87
CA ASP A 115 -23.76 -26.46 4.28
C ASP A 115 -23.54 -24.97 4.50
N TRP A 116 -24.59 -24.30 4.95
CA TRP A 116 -24.59 -22.86 5.13
C TRP A 116 -23.67 -22.40 6.26
N GLU A 117 -23.23 -23.27 7.18
CA GLU A 117 -22.27 -22.91 8.22
C GLU A 117 -20.83 -22.88 7.68
N GLN A 118 -20.57 -23.49 6.53
CA GLN A 118 -19.25 -23.51 5.89
C GLN A 118 -19.06 -22.29 4.99
N LYS A 119 -18.18 -21.38 5.39
CA LYS A 119 -17.85 -20.15 4.66
C LYS A 119 -16.54 -20.28 3.90
N LEU A 120 -16.45 -19.59 2.77
CA LEU A 120 -15.18 -19.37 2.09
C LEU A 120 -14.23 -18.55 2.99
N ASN A 121 -13.04 -19.07 3.27
CA ASN A 121 -12.21 -18.59 4.38
C ASN A 121 -10.70 -18.62 4.04
N ILE A 122 -9.97 -17.60 4.51
CA ILE A 122 -8.51 -17.60 4.53
C ILE A 122 -8.03 -18.30 5.81
N PRO A 123 -7.29 -19.41 5.72
CA PRO A 123 -6.95 -20.21 6.88
C PRO A 123 -6.09 -19.44 7.91
N GLY A 124 -6.35 -19.70 9.19
CA GLY A 124 -5.61 -19.15 10.32
C GLY A 124 -6.16 -17.83 10.86
N ASN A 125 -5.52 -17.30 11.90
CA ASN A 125 -5.96 -16.10 12.64
C ASN A 125 -5.11 -14.84 12.31
N GLY A 126 -4.35 -14.91 11.22
CA GLY A 126 -3.38 -13.90 10.83
C GLY A 126 -2.03 -13.99 11.57
N PRO A 127 -1.04 -13.15 11.21
CA PRO A 127 -1.08 -12.20 10.09
C PRO A 127 -1.25 -12.94 8.76
N PHE A 128 -2.17 -12.46 7.93
CA PHE A 128 -2.47 -13.09 6.65
C PHE A 128 -1.37 -12.75 5.65
N LYS A 129 -1.05 -13.69 4.77
CA LYS A 129 0.03 -13.53 3.79
C LYS A 129 -0.46 -13.91 2.40
N SER A 130 0.19 -13.33 1.40
CA SER A 130 -0.02 -13.68 0.01
C SER A 130 0.37 -15.14 -0.24
N GLY A 131 -0.39 -15.82 -1.09
CA GLY A 131 -0.10 -17.17 -1.59
C GLY A 131 -0.83 -18.29 -0.85
N ASP A 132 -1.50 -18.01 0.27
CA ASP A 132 -2.26 -19.05 0.97
C ASP A 132 -3.43 -19.55 0.13
N SER A 133 -3.67 -20.86 0.19
CA SER A 133 -4.84 -21.49 -0.44
C SER A 133 -6.08 -21.28 0.42
N LEU A 134 -7.22 -21.07 -0.22
CA LEU A 134 -8.50 -20.95 0.47
C LEU A 134 -9.01 -22.31 0.96
N VAL A 135 -9.80 -22.25 2.02
CA VAL A 135 -10.56 -23.39 2.56
C VAL A 135 -12.02 -22.99 2.76
N THR A 136 -12.89 -23.97 3.02
CA THR A 136 -14.12 -23.70 3.76
C THR A 136 -13.86 -23.82 5.25
N TRP A 137 -14.42 -22.91 6.05
CA TRP A 137 -14.36 -23.00 7.51
C TRP A 137 -15.73 -22.74 8.16
N GLU A 138 -15.92 -23.24 9.38
CA GLU A 138 -17.16 -23.05 10.12
C GLU A 138 -17.29 -21.58 10.47
N TRP A 139 -18.52 -21.08 10.47
CA TRP A 139 -18.79 -19.68 10.73
C TRP A 139 -18.18 -19.21 12.04
N CYS A 140 -17.30 -18.22 11.98
CA CYS A 140 -16.61 -17.66 13.13
C CYS A 140 -17.18 -16.31 13.59
N HIS A 141 -18.44 -16.02 13.25
CA HIS A 141 -19.18 -14.83 13.67
C HIS A 141 -18.60 -13.49 13.17
N GLY A 142 -18.10 -13.46 11.93
CA GLY A 142 -17.70 -12.24 11.25
C GLY A 142 -16.22 -11.90 11.42
N GLN A 143 -15.37 -12.91 11.58
CA GLN A 143 -13.92 -12.71 11.55
C GLN A 143 -13.46 -12.15 10.21
N ILE A 144 -12.36 -11.40 10.20
CA ILE A 144 -11.92 -10.67 9.00
C ILE A 144 -11.50 -11.58 7.84
N ASN A 145 -11.14 -12.83 8.11
CA ASN A 145 -10.72 -13.83 7.12
C ASN A 145 -11.85 -14.61 6.45
N GLU A 146 -13.10 -14.43 6.89
CA GLU A 146 -14.31 -15.03 6.28
C GLU A 146 -15.22 -14.00 5.61
N LEU A 147 -14.80 -12.72 5.61
CA LEU A 147 -15.59 -11.63 5.09
C LEU A 147 -15.00 -11.07 3.79
N TRP A 148 -15.87 -10.88 2.82
CA TRP A 148 -15.55 -10.54 1.44
C TRP A 148 -16.40 -9.37 0.97
N VAL A 149 -15.88 -8.58 0.03
CA VAL A 149 -16.63 -7.57 -0.70
C VAL A 149 -16.37 -7.73 -2.19
N PHE A 150 -17.44 -7.66 -2.98
CA PHE A 150 -17.34 -7.65 -4.44
C PHE A 150 -17.14 -6.20 -4.88
N VAL A 151 -16.05 -5.94 -5.60
CA VAL A 151 -15.78 -4.61 -6.16
C VAL A 151 -15.73 -4.69 -7.69
N PRO A 152 -16.14 -3.64 -8.42
CA PRO A 152 -16.15 -3.69 -9.88
C PRO A 152 -14.75 -3.88 -10.49
N ASP A 153 -14.70 -4.45 -11.69
CA ASP A 153 -13.51 -4.62 -12.52
C ASP A 153 -12.89 -3.26 -12.90
N ARG A 154 -11.93 -2.81 -12.10
CA ARG A 154 -11.05 -1.68 -12.44
C ARG A 154 -9.91 -2.23 -13.30
N LYS A 155 -9.89 -1.85 -14.58
CA LYS A 155 -8.86 -2.23 -15.55
C LYS A 155 -7.54 -1.55 -15.30
N LYS A 156 -7.61 -0.27 -14.99
CA LYS A 156 -6.43 0.57 -14.75
C LYS A 156 -6.80 1.70 -13.81
N ILE A 157 -5.84 2.11 -13.01
CA ILE A 157 -5.92 3.31 -12.20
C ILE A 157 -4.65 4.13 -12.40
N THR A 158 -4.81 5.45 -12.55
CA THR A 158 -3.70 6.39 -12.59
C THR A 158 -4.02 7.62 -11.75
N ILE A 159 -2.99 8.33 -11.30
CA ILE A 159 -3.17 9.60 -10.60
C ILE A 159 -3.28 10.71 -11.64
N LYS A 160 -4.42 11.40 -11.63
CA LYS A 160 -4.67 12.57 -12.48
C LYS A 160 -4.21 13.86 -11.82
N LYS A 161 -4.39 13.96 -10.49
CA LYS A 161 -4.05 15.16 -9.72
C LYS A 161 -3.77 14.81 -8.26
N MET A 162 -2.78 15.47 -7.67
CA MET A 162 -2.48 15.43 -6.23
C MET A 162 -2.48 16.85 -5.69
N GLU A 163 -3.26 17.10 -4.64
CA GLU A 163 -3.44 18.41 -4.04
C GLU A 163 -3.13 18.37 -2.55
N PHE A 164 -2.22 19.24 -2.09
CA PHE A 164 -1.86 19.37 -0.69
C PHE A 164 -2.52 20.62 -0.10
N GLN A 165 -3.29 20.47 0.97
CA GLN A 165 -3.95 21.60 1.64
C GLN A 165 -3.00 22.33 2.60
N MET A 166 -2.13 23.16 2.05
CA MET A 166 -1.03 23.83 2.77
C MET A 166 -1.49 24.81 3.87
N ASP A 167 -2.73 25.27 3.82
CA ASP A 167 -3.32 26.14 4.86
C ASP A 167 -3.61 25.39 6.16
N SER A 168 -3.77 24.06 6.08
CA SER A 168 -4.02 23.17 7.22
C SER A 168 -2.79 22.36 7.64
N LYS A 169 -1.59 22.83 7.26
CA LYS A 169 -0.33 22.15 7.59
C LYS A 169 -0.02 22.23 9.08
N ILE A 170 0.61 21.19 9.60
CA ILE A 170 1.22 21.14 10.93
C ILE A 170 2.72 20.91 10.74
N VAL A 171 3.54 21.73 11.39
CA VAL A 171 5.00 21.58 11.39
C VAL A 171 5.44 21.23 12.79
N ILE A 172 6.21 20.15 12.91
CA ILE A 172 6.82 19.76 14.17
C ILE A 172 8.30 20.13 14.09
N ASN A 173 8.72 20.97 15.04
CA ASN A 173 10.05 21.60 15.04
C ASN A 173 11.18 20.60 15.35
N SER A 174 12.38 21.07 15.03
CA SER A 174 13.56 20.27 14.70
C SER A 174 14.16 19.45 15.82
N VAL A 175 14.63 18.25 15.46
CA VAL A 175 15.62 17.50 16.23
C VAL A 175 16.99 17.66 15.54
N PRO A 176 18.01 18.23 16.20
CA PRO A 176 19.36 18.33 15.66
C PRO A 176 20.04 16.96 15.63
N ILE A 177 20.69 16.63 14.52
CA ILE A 177 21.43 15.37 14.32
C ILE A 177 22.85 15.68 13.87
N VAL A 178 23.86 15.14 14.54
CA VAL A 178 25.26 15.21 14.07
C VAL A 178 25.43 14.20 12.93
N ALA A 179 25.59 14.68 11.70
CA ALA A 179 25.62 13.84 10.51
C ALA A 179 27.03 13.49 10.01
N ALA A 180 28.00 14.34 10.32
CA ALA A 180 29.42 14.08 10.08
C ALA A 180 30.25 14.81 11.12
N LYS A 181 31.41 14.25 11.46
CA LYS A 181 32.40 14.90 12.31
C LYS A 181 33.81 14.56 11.85
N GLN A 182 34.73 15.50 12.01
CA GLN A 182 36.14 15.30 11.72
C GLN A 182 37.00 16.05 12.73
N LEU A 183 38.10 15.42 13.14
CA LEU A 183 39.13 16.06 13.96
C LEU A 183 40.25 16.56 13.06
N VAL A 184 40.73 17.77 13.35
CA VAL A 184 41.86 18.39 12.66
C VAL A 184 42.83 18.91 13.71
N THR A 185 44.11 18.59 13.55
CA THR A 185 45.15 18.99 14.50
C THR A 185 46.21 19.83 13.82
N ASN A 186 46.57 20.93 14.46
CA ASN A 186 47.71 21.76 14.08
C ASN A 186 48.94 21.35 14.90
N HIS A 187 49.87 20.65 14.27
CA HIS A 187 51.12 20.22 14.91
C HIS A 187 52.24 21.27 14.88
N SER A 188 51.98 22.45 14.31
CA SER A 188 52.97 23.53 14.25
C SER A 188 52.86 24.47 15.45
N ASN A 189 53.88 25.30 15.61
CA ASN A 189 53.94 26.36 16.63
C ASN A 189 53.33 27.70 16.16
N ILE A 190 52.65 27.71 15.01
CA ILE A 190 51.96 28.89 14.46
C ILE A 190 50.52 28.53 14.08
N GLN A 191 49.65 29.52 13.93
CA GLN A 191 48.27 29.30 13.49
C GLN A 191 48.22 28.71 12.06
N GLN A 192 47.34 27.74 11.84
CA GLN A 192 47.09 27.14 10.52
C GLN A 192 45.61 27.23 10.14
N THR A 193 45.33 27.25 8.83
CA THR A 193 43.98 27.09 8.29
C THR A 193 43.97 25.88 7.36
N GLN A 194 43.03 24.95 7.56
CA GLN A 194 42.87 23.78 6.71
C GLN A 194 41.44 23.72 6.15
N GLN A 195 41.30 23.33 4.89
CA GLN A 195 40.00 23.04 4.28
C GLN A 195 39.60 21.61 4.63
N VAL A 196 38.50 21.47 5.37
CA VAL A 196 37.95 20.16 5.73
C VAL A 196 36.75 19.85 4.86
N THR A 197 36.66 18.60 4.39
CA THR A 197 35.53 18.12 3.61
C THR A 197 34.67 17.19 4.47
N LEU A 198 33.47 17.64 4.84
CA LEU A 198 32.47 16.84 5.51
C LEU A 198 31.54 16.22 4.47
N LYS A 199 31.39 14.89 4.51
CA LYS A 199 30.45 14.15 3.66
C LYS A 199 29.31 13.59 4.50
N PHE A 200 28.08 13.87 4.11
CA PHE A 200 26.88 13.37 4.79
C PHE A 200 25.72 13.24 3.81
N SER A 201 24.66 12.54 4.20
CA SER A 201 23.44 12.40 3.40
C SER A 201 22.32 13.29 3.95
N LYS A 202 21.64 14.02 3.06
CA LYS A 202 20.35 14.63 3.36
C LYS A 202 19.26 13.65 2.96
N SER A 203 18.39 13.29 3.89
CA SER A 203 17.26 12.41 3.62
C SER A 203 15.95 13.19 3.57
N GLN A 204 15.06 12.68 2.73
CA GLN A 204 13.66 13.02 2.68
C GLN A 204 12.87 11.71 2.72
N THR A 205 11.90 11.60 3.62
CA THR A 205 10.98 10.47 3.67
C THR A 205 9.55 10.97 3.60
N TYR A 206 8.65 10.20 3.00
CA TYR A 206 7.24 10.57 2.98
C TYR A 206 6.31 9.36 2.94
N ASN A 207 5.09 9.54 3.45
CA ASN A 207 4.02 8.56 3.35
C ASN A 207 2.65 9.23 3.18
N PHE A 208 1.71 8.48 2.60
CA PHE A 208 0.32 8.89 2.45
C PHE A 208 -0.58 8.00 3.30
N LYS A 209 -1.14 8.54 4.37
CA LYS A 209 -2.15 7.84 5.17
C LYS A 209 -3.53 8.09 4.55
N TRP A 210 -4.20 7.04 4.12
CA TRP A 210 -5.58 7.11 3.64
C TRP A 210 -6.58 7.36 4.79
N GLU A 211 -7.60 8.19 4.55
CA GLU A 211 -8.69 8.45 5.50
C GLU A 211 -10.07 8.24 4.89
N ARG A 212 -10.31 8.66 3.64
CA ARG A 212 -11.62 8.58 2.97
C ARG A 212 -11.49 8.40 1.45
N GLY A 213 -12.56 7.92 0.84
CA GLY A 213 -12.67 7.78 -0.61
C GLY A 213 -12.07 6.47 -1.13
N LEU A 214 -11.65 6.47 -2.40
CA LEU A 214 -11.11 5.27 -3.06
C LEU A 214 -9.85 4.76 -2.34
N LYS A 215 -9.81 3.47 -1.99
CA LYS A 215 -8.63 2.83 -1.42
C LYS A 215 -7.86 2.08 -2.49
N VAL A 216 -6.55 2.28 -2.57
CA VAL A 216 -5.69 1.66 -3.59
C VAL A 216 -4.58 0.84 -2.92
N SER A 217 -4.38 -0.40 -3.36
CA SER A 217 -3.33 -1.28 -2.83
C SER A 217 -2.01 -1.25 -3.62
N GLU A 218 -2.05 -0.79 -4.86
CA GLU A 218 -0.88 -0.68 -5.72
C GLU A 218 -0.09 0.61 -5.42
N THR A 219 1.19 0.61 -5.78
CA THR A 219 1.99 1.83 -5.80
C THR A 219 1.81 2.50 -7.16
N LEU A 220 1.38 3.77 -7.17
CA LEU A 220 1.12 4.52 -8.39
C LEU A 220 2.15 5.63 -8.55
N GLU A 221 2.59 5.88 -9.77
CA GLU A 221 3.49 7.01 -10.07
C GLU A 221 2.69 8.27 -10.40
N PHE A 222 3.21 9.42 -9.98
CA PHE A 222 2.69 10.74 -10.32
C PHE A 222 3.81 11.78 -10.41
N LYS A 223 3.52 12.94 -11.01
CA LYS A 223 4.44 14.08 -11.05
C LYS A 223 3.91 15.19 -10.19
N ALA A 224 4.68 15.60 -9.17
CA ALA A 224 4.37 16.74 -8.32
C ALA A 224 5.60 17.17 -7.52
N GLY A 225 5.57 18.41 -7.03
CA GLY A 225 6.35 18.77 -5.86
C GLY A 225 5.71 18.22 -4.58
N LEU A 226 6.52 17.98 -3.56
CA LEU A 226 6.08 17.53 -2.24
C LEU A 226 6.21 18.65 -1.20
N PRO A 227 5.32 18.73 -0.20
CA PRO A 227 5.49 19.62 0.94
C PRO A 227 6.74 19.29 1.75
N LEU A 228 7.50 20.31 2.09
CA LEU A 228 8.78 20.24 2.82
C LEU A 228 8.92 21.38 3.82
N VAL A 229 9.67 21.13 4.90
CA VAL A 229 10.17 22.17 5.80
C VAL A 229 11.42 22.80 5.19
N GLY A 230 11.52 24.13 5.22
CA GLY A 230 12.66 24.94 4.80
C GLY A 230 13.10 25.90 5.91
N ASP A 231 14.27 26.54 5.74
CA ASP A 231 14.83 27.46 6.73
C ASP A 231 13.89 28.64 7.09
N THR A 232 13.16 29.14 6.09
CA THR A 232 12.25 30.28 6.22
C THR A 232 10.77 29.89 6.35
N GLY A 233 10.50 28.59 6.53
CA GLY A 233 9.15 28.04 6.62
C GLY A 233 8.90 26.93 5.60
N VAL A 234 7.62 26.62 5.38
CA VAL A 234 7.21 25.50 4.53
C VAL A 234 7.15 25.89 3.07
N LYS A 235 7.59 24.99 2.19
CA LYS A 235 7.54 25.13 0.73
C LYS A 235 7.14 23.83 0.05
N ILE A 236 6.79 23.90 -1.23
CA ILE A 236 6.65 22.74 -2.13
C ILE A 236 7.99 22.54 -2.85
N SER A 237 8.50 21.30 -2.96
CA SER A 237 9.70 21.01 -3.75
C SER A 237 9.49 21.24 -5.25
N VAL A 238 10.61 21.26 -5.97
CA VAL A 238 10.60 21.15 -7.43
C VAL A 238 9.82 19.91 -7.85
N GLU A 239 9.03 20.05 -8.92
CA GLU A 239 8.27 18.96 -9.50
C GLU A 239 9.20 17.82 -9.92
N GLY A 240 8.86 16.60 -9.54
CA GLY A 240 9.55 15.39 -9.98
C GLY A 240 8.62 14.19 -9.99
N SER A 241 9.10 13.07 -10.53
CA SER A 241 8.41 11.79 -10.44
C SER A 241 8.39 11.32 -8.98
N ARG A 242 7.22 10.91 -8.49
CA ARG A 242 6.96 10.49 -7.11
C ARG A 242 6.09 9.24 -7.09
N SER A 243 6.13 8.53 -5.96
CA SER A 243 5.38 7.30 -5.75
C SER A 243 4.30 7.51 -4.70
N TYR A 244 3.05 7.26 -5.06
CA TYR A 244 1.93 7.22 -4.14
C TYR A 244 1.72 5.79 -3.66
N SER A 245 1.77 5.60 -2.34
CA SER A 245 1.44 4.34 -1.68
C SER A 245 0.78 4.63 -0.34
N GLU A 246 -0.32 3.93 -0.07
CA GLU A 246 -1.03 4.01 1.21
C GLU A 246 -0.40 3.14 2.31
N THR A 247 0.61 2.33 1.93
CA THR A 247 1.17 1.29 2.80
C THR A 247 2.68 1.37 2.94
N LYS A 248 3.37 2.02 1.99
CA LYS A 248 4.82 2.13 1.98
C LYS A 248 5.27 3.57 2.20
N THR A 249 6.14 3.74 3.18
CA THR A 249 7.00 4.93 3.25
C THR A 249 7.98 4.92 2.08
N GLN A 250 8.16 6.09 1.47
CA GLN A 250 9.16 6.31 0.43
C GLN A 250 10.34 7.06 1.04
N ASP A 251 11.55 6.65 0.68
CA ASP A 251 12.79 7.25 1.13
C ASP A 251 13.59 7.77 -0.07
N GLU A 252 13.94 9.05 -0.04
CA GLU A 252 14.80 9.73 -0.99
C GLU A 252 16.04 10.24 -0.22
N SER A 253 17.24 10.05 -0.76
CA SER A 253 18.46 10.57 -0.14
C SER A 253 19.39 11.18 -1.16
N GLN A 254 20.13 12.19 -0.72
CA GLN A 254 21.11 12.89 -1.52
C GLN A 254 22.42 13.02 -0.73
N GLU A 255 23.51 12.51 -1.29
CA GLU A 255 24.84 12.75 -0.74
C GLU A 255 25.27 14.21 -0.97
N VAL A 256 25.81 14.82 0.09
CA VAL A 256 26.28 16.20 0.10
C VAL A 256 27.72 16.22 0.60
N SER A 257 28.54 17.04 -0.05
CA SER A 257 29.92 17.33 0.35
C SER A 257 30.02 18.81 0.69
N LEU A 258 30.40 19.11 1.93
CA LEU A 258 30.56 20.47 2.44
C LEU A 258 32.03 20.73 2.74
N GLN A 259 32.60 21.76 2.12
CA GLN A 259 33.97 22.21 2.42
C GLN A 259 33.92 23.39 3.38
N VAL A 260 34.60 23.28 4.51
CA VAL A 260 34.65 24.32 5.56
C VAL A 260 36.09 24.65 5.94
N PRO A 261 36.44 25.94 6.04
CA PRO A 261 37.73 26.35 6.57
C PRO A 261 37.74 26.15 8.08
N VAL A 262 38.77 25.51 8.59
CA VAL A 262 39.04 25.33 10.01
C VAL A 262 40.31 26.08 10.37
N VAL A 263 40.18 27.12 11.19
CA VAL A 263 41.31 27.89 11.73
C VAL A 263 41.70 27.27 13.06
N MET A 264 42.97 26.90 13.20
CA MET A 264 43.49 26.19 14.38
C MET A 264 44.67 26.96 14.97
N PRO A 265 44.61 27.33 16.26
CA PRO A 265 45.78 27.82 16.99
C PRO A 265 46.96 26.84 16.98
N ALA A 266 48.14 27.31 17.36
CA ALA A 266 49.34 26.47 17.49
C ALA A 266 49.09 25.32 18.48
N GLY A 267 49.40 24.08 18.08
CA GLY A 267 49.20 22.88 18.91
C GLY A 267 47.75 22.43 19.12
N ALA A 268 46.76 23.17 18.62
CA ALA A 268 45.35 22.91 18.93
C ALA A 268 44.74 21.79 18.06
N THR A 269 43.76 21.09 18.62
CA THR A 269 42.88 20.16 17.89
C THR A 269 41.44 20.66 17.90
N ILE A 270 40.86 20.81 16.72
CA ILE A 270 39.48 21.25 16.51
C ILE A 270 38.66 20.09 15.97
N GLU A 271 37.54 19.78 16.63
CA GLU A 271 36.46 18.98 16.06
C GLU A 271 35.54 19.88 15.25
N VAL A 272 35.32 19.50 13.99
CA VAL A 272 34.34 20.14 13.12
C VAL A 272 33.21 19.16 12.82
N SER A 273 31.97 19.57 13.12
CA SER A 273 30.77 18.74 13.00
C SER A 273 29.74 19.37 12.09
N ALA A 274 29.11 18.58 11.22
CA ALA A 274 27.94 18.98 10.45
C ALA A 274 26.67 18.58 11.22
N ILE A 275 25.90 19.57 11.64
CA ILE A 275 24.63 19.40 12.34
C ILE A 275 23.49 19.61 11.36
N LEU A 276 22.65 18.58 11.19
CA LEU A 276 21.46 18.64 10.37
C LEU A 276 20.24 18.94 11.23
N LEU A 277 19.39 19.85 10.77
CA LEU A 277 18.06 20.04 11.32
C LEU A 277 17.05 19.31 10.43
N GLN A 278 16.31 18.40 11.06
CA GLN A 278 15.23 17.66 10.41
C GLN A 278 13.89 18.22 10.85
N GLY A 279 12.98 18.46 9.91
CA GLY A 279 11.62 18.90 10.17
C GLY A 279 10.62 17.81 9.79
N VAL A 280 9.51 17.73 10.52
CA VAL A 280 8.35 16.92 10.13
C VAL A 280 7.24 17.87 9.70
N ILE A 281 6.63 17.57 8.57
CA ILE A 281 5.46 18.28 8.07
C ILE A 281 4.32 17.31 7.82
N ASP A 282 3.17 17.66 8.36
CA ASP A 282 1.91 16.97 8.18
C ASP A 282 0.97 17.88 7.37
N VAL A 283 0.47 17.37 6.24
CA VAL A 283 -0.44 18.13 5.37
C VAL A 283 -1.59 17.23 4.93
N PRO A 284 -2.86 17.64 5.08
CA PRO A 284 -3.94 16.95 4.41
C PRO A 284 -3.72 16.95 2.89
N TYR A 285 -4.16 15.88 2.22
CA TYR A 285 -4.14 15.82 0.77
C TYR A 285 -5.48 15.34 0.20
N THR A 286 -5.69 15.67 -1.08
CA THR A 286 -6.71 15.05 -1.93
C THR A 286 -6.05 14.56 -3.21
N VAL A 287 -6.27 13.28 -3.52
CA VAL A 287 -5.82 12.66 -4.76
C VAL A 287 -7.03 12.38 -5.64
N THR A 288 -6.89 12.70 -6.92
CA THR A 288 -7.88 12.42 -7.97
C THR A 288 -7.32 11.33 -8.88
N PHE A 289 -8.03 10.21 -8.96
CA PHE A 289 -7.70 9.08 -9.82
C PHE A 289 -8.51 9.12 -11.11
N GLU A 290 -7.88 8.76 -12.23
CA GLU A 290 -8.59 8.31 -13.42
C GLU A 290 -8.70 6.79 -13.35
N VAL A 291 -9.92 6.27 -13.36
CA VAL A 291 -10.21 4.83 -13.26
C VAL A 291 -10.82 4.37 -14.57
N GLU A 292 -10.23 3.33 -15.15
CA GLU A 292 -10.73 2.68 -16.36
C GLU A 292 -11.53 1.44 -15.99
N TYR A 293 -12.77 1.39 -16.44
CA TYR A 293 -13.70 0.27 -16.33
C TYR A 293 -13.97 -0.33 -17.71
N PRO A 294 -14.53 -1.56 -17.80
CA PRO A 294 -14.95 -2.15 -19.07
C PRO A 294 -15.87 -1.26 -19.92
N ASN A 295 -16.68 -0.42 -19.27
CA ASN A 295 -17.68 0.45 -19.91
C ASN A 295 -17.22 1.90 -20.11
N GLY A 296 -15.98 2.26 -19.74
CA GLY A 296 -15.45 3.60 -19.91
C GLY A 296 -14.59 4.08 -18.74
N LYS A 297 -14.22 5.36 -18.77
CA LYS A 297 -13.39 5.97 -17.74
C LYS A 297 -14.20 6.88 -16.84
N THR A 298 -13.88 6.88 -15.55
CA THR A 298 -14.45 7.79 -14.56
C THR A 298 -13.35 8.43 -13.72
N THR A 299 -13.74 9.39 -12.88
CA THR A 299 -12.85 10.02 -11.92
C THR A 299 -13.33 9.71 -10.51
N GLU A 300 -12.44 9.18 -9.69
CA GLU A 300 -12.68 8.91 -8.27
C GLU A 300 -11.67 9.69 -7.42
N THR A 301 -12.02 9.98 -6.16
CA THR A 301 -11.13 10.74 -5.26
C THR A 301 -10.84 9.97 -3.98
N ALA A 302 -9.68 10.21 -3.40
CA ALA A 302 -9.37 9.86 -2.02
C ALA A 302 -8.72 11.02 -1.30
N SER A 303 -8.82 11.00 0.02
CA SER A 303 -8.21 12.00 0.88
C SER A 303 -7.57 11.35 2.08
N GLY A 304 -6.59 12.05 2.63
CA GLY A 304 -6.00 11.68 3.89
C GLY A 304 -4.88 12.62 4.29
N LYS A 305 -3.85 12.07 4.94
CA LYS A 305 -2.76 12.85 5.50
C LYS A 305 -1.43 12.45 4.87
N TYR A 306 -0.73 13.42 4.33
CA TYR A 306 0.67 13.31 3.92
C TYR A 306 1.54 13.65 5.12
N THR A 307 2.55 12.83 5.40
CA THR A 307 3.60 13.13 6.38
C THR A 307 4.94 13.06 5.66
N GLY A 308 5.64 14.19 5.64
CA GLY A 308 6.98 14.31 5.11
C GLY A 308 7.98 14.58 6.23
N VAL A 309 9.17 14.01 6.12
CA VAL A 309 10.31 14.30 7.00
C VAL A 309 11.48 14.68 6.12
N ASN A 310 12.09 15.84 6.33
CA ASN A 310 13.23 16.26 5.51
C ASN A 310 14.27 17.06 6.30
N THR A 311 15.52 16.94 5.89
CA THR A 311 16.58 17.85 6.31
C THR A 311 16.40 19.21 5.63
N PHE A 312 16.46 20.31 6.39
CA PHE A 312 16.29 21.66 5.85
C PHE A 312 17.49 22.58 6.06
N THR A 313 18.16 22.51 7.22
CA THR A 313 19.37 23.28 7.52
C THR A 313 20.60 22.39 7.71
N VAL A 314 21.77 22.88 7.32
CA VAL A 314 23.08 22.33 7.72
C VAL A 314 23.83 23.43 8.46
N ASN A 315 24.18 23.18 9.72
CA ASN A 315 25.05 24.04 10.50
C ASN A 315 26.41 23.36 10.69
N THR A 316 27.46 24.17 10.78
CA THR A 316 28.79 23.68 11.14
C THR A 316 29.11 24.12 12.56
N GLU A 317 29.48 23.18 13.41
CA GLU A 317 29.93 23.45 14.78
C GLU A 317 31.42 23.16 14.91
N TYR A 318 32.12 24.02 15.65
CA TYR A 318 33.56 23.93 15.91
C TYR A 318 33.78 23.80 17.41
N LYS A 319 34.52 22.78 17.82
CA LYS A 319 34.83 22.54 19.23
C LYS A 319 36.32 22.30 19.41
N THR A 320 36.98 23.17 20.18
CA THR A 320 38.36 22.95 20.61
C THR A 320 38.39 21.83 21.64
N ILE A 321 39.23 20.82 21.40
CA ILE A 321 39.36 19.65 22.27
C ILE A 321 40.54 19.82 23.22
N VAL A 322 41.68 20.28 22.68
CA VAL A 322 42.94 20.54 23.38
C VAL A 322 43.70 21.62 22.63
#